data_AF-A0AAV2B4G4-F1
#
_entry.id   AF-A0AAV2B4G4-F1
#
_cell.length_a   1.000
_cell.length_b   1.000
_cell.length_c   1.000
_cell.angle_alpha   90.00
_cell.angle_beta   90.00
_cell.angle_gamma   90.00
#
_symmetry.space_group_name_H-M   'P 1'
#
loop_
_entity.id
_entity.type
_entity.pdbx_description
1 polymer ?
#
loop_
_entity_poly.entity_id
_entity_poly.type
_entity_poly.pdbx_seq_one_letter_code
_entity_poly.pdbx_strand_id
1 'polypeptide(L)'
;MVNFCDSEFWNWDSFWNSDTPVLTTCFRHSVLVFVPCAFLWTASIFNFFRERYDRSDNFQRKNAPSPWTLLTIAKLMLTTALILCSVAEALYLLYEDSLPYRHITKVNYFSVVFRILTFILAIYLQVAQKREGHLNSYTLSLFWILFSVCNFFSSPFFDALSVSLDGFLDPSLFIFGVITFTVLVAEAVLSLFTDPQYNMFWDAEKDEFIMKHQPLLSRLFFSWMNRIIWHGYRNVFEVDKLDVLAPKMRTAYLHQKLQNQWTKEENRAKEIFEEDKTGVTRREKCCQRGPSLLLAIIRALWPWLLAAAVLEFIYSFVVLLPPILLDYLITYMGNDEPSWHGYVYAFVLFLAA
;
A
#
# COMPACT_ATOMS: atom_id res chain seq x y z
N MET A 1 -36.46 10.37 -3.70
CA MET A 1 -35.37 9.38 -3.88
C MET A 1 -34.25 9.80 -2.94
N VAL A 2 -33.82 8.94 -2.01
CA VAL A 2 -32.72 9.28 -1.10
C VAL A 2 -31.41 9.21 -1.88
N ASN A 3 -30.86 10.38 -2.19
CA ASN A 3 -29.61 10.54 -2.93
C ASN A 3 -28.44 9.90 -2.17
N PHE A 4 -27.43 9.43 -2.90
CA PHE A 4 -26.23 8.83 -2.32
C PHE A 4 -25.40 9.84 -1.52
N CYS A 5 -25.38 11.10 -2.00
CA CYS A 5 -24.74 12.25 -1.39
C CYS A 5 -25.69 13.46 -1.32
N ASP A 6 -25.44 14.37 -0.37
CA ASP A 6 -26.20 15.62 -0.18
C ASP A 6 -25.65 16.74 -1.07
N SER A 7 -24.39 16.61 -1.47
CA SER A 7 -23.67 17.53 -2.36
C SER A 7 -23.34 16.86 -3.69
N GLU A 8 -22.97 17.69 -4.67
CA GLU A 8 -22.38 17.22 -5.92
C GLU A 8 -21.12 16.38 -5.64
N PHE A 9 -20.91 15.35 -6.46
CA PHE A 9 -19.75 14.47 -6.29
C PHE A 9 -18.43 15.26 -6.38
N TRP A 10 -18.32 16.17 -7.34
CA TRP A 10 -17.13 16.97 -7.58
C TRP A 10 -17.51 18.32 -8.19
N ASN A 11 -16.96 19.41 -7.65
CA ASN A 11 -17.20 20.76 -8.14
C ASN A 11 -15.85 21.45 -8.41
N TRP A 12 -15.54 21.64 -9.70
CA TRP A 12 -14.25 22.17 -10.13
C TRP A 12 -14.08 23.65 -9.78
N ASP A 13 -15.15 24.44 -9.91
CA ASP A 13 -15.10 25.87 -9.63
C ASP A 13 -14.82 26.16 -8.15
N SER A 14 -15.42 25.37 -7.25
CA SER A 14 -15.22 25.49 -5.80
C SER A 14 -13.85 24.99 -5.32
N PHE A 15 -13.27 24.01 -6.00
CA PHE A 15 -11.98 23.43 -5.63
C PHE A 15 -10.79 24.19 -6.23
N TRP A 16 -10.87 24.55 -7.51
CA TRP A 16 -9.75 25.06 -8.29
C TRP A 16 -9.86 26.57 -8.52
N ASN A 17 -11.03 27.08 -8.94
CA ASN A 17 -11.16 28.50 -9.32
C ASN A 17 -11.33 29.45 -8.13
N SER A 18 -11.34 28.94 -6.90
CA SER A 18 -11.56 29.70 -5.67
C SER A 18 -10.25 30.10 -4.98
N ASP A 19 -10.29 31.19 -4.21
CA ASP A 19 -9.15 31.63 -3.40
C ASP A 19 -8.75 30.63 -2.30
N THR A 20 -9.73 29.84 -1.83
CA THR A 20 -9.54 28.76 -0.85
C THR A 20 -10.11 27.44 -1.39
N PRO A 21 -9.30 26.39 -1.56
CA PRO A 21 -9.76 25.14 -2.16
C PRO A 21 -10.73 24.41 -1.21
N VAL A 22 -12.00 24.30 -1.58
CA VAL A 22 -13.01 23.57 -0.81
C VAL A 22 -13.35 22.25 -1.49
N LEU A 23 -13.15 21.13 -0.79
CA LEU A 23 -13.56 19.81 -1.27
C LEU A 23 -15.02 19.53 -0.88
N THR A 24 -15.77 18.93 -1.81
CA THR A 24 -17.16 18.50 -1.55
C THR A 24 -17.22 17.41 -0.48
N THR A 25 -18.27 17.43 0.35
CA THR A 25 -18.48 16.42 1.40
C THR A 25 -18.58 15.02 0.82
N CYS A 26 -19.20 14.87 -0.35
CA CYS A 26 -19.29 13.61 -1.06
C CYS A 26 -17.90 13.06 -1.42
N PHE A 27 -16.99 13.87 -1.96
CA PHE A 27 -15.64 13.43 -2.32
C PHE A 27 -14.80 13.03 -1.10
N ARG A 28 -14.94 13.79 0.00
CA ARG A 28 -14.25 13.53 1.27
C ARG A 28 -14.60 12.15 1.86
N HIS A 29 -15.90 11.87 1.98
CA HIS A 29 -16.37 10.61 2.56
C HIS A 29 -16.41 9.45 1.56
N SER A 30 -16.18 9.69 0.27
CA SER A 30 -16.00 8.65 -0.74
C SER A 30 -14.53 8.47 -1.09
N VAL A 31 -14.04 9.09 -2.17
CA VAL A 31 -12.74 8.81 -2.79
C VAL A 31 -11.59 8.81 -1.78
N LEU A 32 -11.50 9.81 -0.89
CA LEU A 32 -10.39 9.90 0.07
C LEU A 32 -10.39 8.78 1.11
N VAL A 33 -11.54 8.20 1.44
CA VAL A 33 -11.63 7.02 2.33
C VAL A 33 -11.40 5.74 1.54
N PHE A 34 -11.97 5.64 0.34
CA PHE A 34 -11.96 4.41 -0.46
C PHE A 34 -10.60 4.12 -1.09
N VAL A 35 -9.83 5.13 -1.50
CA VAL A 35 -8.49 4.95 -2.12
C VAL A 35 -7.53 4.17 -1.21
N PRO A 36 -7.26 4.59 0.04
CA PRO A 36 -6.36 3.84 0.91
C PRO A 36 -6.92 2.48 1.31
N CYS A 37 -8.25 2.35 1.45
CA CYS A 37 -8.88 1.05 1.71
C CYS A 37 -8.65 0.10 0.53
N ALA A 38 -8.98 0.52 -0.70
CA ALA A 38 -8.79 -0.28 -1.91
C ALA A 38 -7.33 -0.70 -2.09
N PHE A 39 -6.38 0.19 -1.80
CA PHE A 39 -4.95 -0.15 -1.78
C PHE A 39 -4.65 -1.32 -0.82
N LEU A 40 -5.09 -1.26 0.45
CA LEU A 40 -4.79 -2.32 1.40
C LEU A 40 -5.44 -3.65 1.00
N TRP A 41 -6.69 -3.63 0.56
CA TRP A 41 -7.42 -4.83 0.14
C TRP A 41 -6.77 -5.49 -1.08
N THR A 42 -6.46 -4.71 -2.12
CA THR A 42 -5.80 -5.23 -3.33
C THR A 42 -4.40 -5.75 -3.04
N ALA A 43 -3.60 -5.00 -2.26
CA ALA A 43 -2.26 -5.43 -1.88
C ALA A 43 -2.26 -6.66 -0.96
N SER A 44 -3.26 -6.78 -0.08
CA SER A 44 -3.46 -7.97 0.77
C SER A 44 -3.78 -9.20 -0.07
N ILE A 45 -4.73 -9.08 -1.00
CA ILE A 45 -5.11 -10.17 -1.93
C ILE A 45 -3.91 -10.59 -2.78
N PHE A 46 -3.18 -9.63 -3.35
CA PHE A 46 -1.98 -9.91 -4.14
C PHE A 46 -0.90 -10.63 -3.32
N ASN A 47 -0.63 -10.16 -2.09
CA ASN A 47 0.34 -10.80 -1.21
C ASN A 47 -0.07 -12.21 -0.81
N PHE A 48 -1.36 -12.44 -0.53
CA PHE A 48 -1.91 -13.76 -0.23
C PHE A 48 -1.73 -14.73 -1.40
N PHE A 49 -2.08 -14.32 -2.63
CA PHE A 49 -1.87 -15.15 -3.81
C PHE A 49 -0.39 -15.39 -4.08
N ARG A 50 0.48 -14.38 -3.92
CA ARG A 50 1.93 -14.50 -4.07
C ARG A 50 2.50 -15.49 -3.07
N GLU A 51 2.10 -15.40 -1.80
CA GLU A 51 2.57 -16.31 -0.76
C GLU A 51 2.06 -17.74 -0.99
N ARG A 52 0.78 -17.91 -1.36
CA ARG A 52 0.22 -19.23 -1.72
C ARG A 52 0.96 -19.85 -2.89
N TYR A 53 1.25 -19.04 -3.91
CA TYR A 53 2.03 -19.45 -5.07
C TYR A 53 3.44 -19.88 -4.65
N ASP A 54 4.11 -19.10 -3.81
CA ASP A 54 5.45 -19.45 -3.27
C ASP A 54 5.44 -20.63 -2.29
N ARG A 55 4.33 -20.90 -1.58
CA ARG A 55 4.19 -21.98 -0.59
C ARG A 55 4.00 -23.35 -1.27
N SER A 56 3.52 -23.38 -2.52
CA SER A 56 3.42 -24.61 -3.30
C SER A 56 4.78 -25.29 -3.53
N ASP A 57 5.87 -24.52 -3.44
CA ASP A 57 7.23 -25.04 -3.54
C ASP A 57 7.75 -25.29 -2.10
N ASN A 58 7.97 -26.56 -1.73
CA ASN A 58 8.31 -27.07 -0.39
C ASN A 58 9.61 -26.50 0.27
N PHE A 59 10.15 -25.38 -0.22
CA PHE A 59 11.44 -24.81 0.16
C PHE A 59 11.36 -23.80 1.31
N GLN A 60 10.16 -23.41 1.76
CA GLN A 60 10.04 -22.40 2.82
C GLN A 60 10.35 -22.97 4.21
N ARG A 61 11.52 -22.59 4.75
CA ARG A 61 11.75 -22.60 6.19
C ARG A 61 10.78 -21.58 6.81
N LYS A 62 9.87 -22.04 7.68
CA LYS A 62 9.04 -21.13 8.47
C LYS A 62 9.97 -20.32 9.37
N ASN A 63 9.88 -19.01 9.28
CA ASN A 63 10.50 -18.11 10.25
C ASN A 63 9.88 -18.38 11.62
N ALA A 64 10.68 -18.29 12.68
CA ALA A 64 10.16 -18.32 14.04
C ALA A 64 9.24 -17.11 14.29
N PRO A 65 8.18 -17.25 15.10
CA PRO A 65 7.30 -16.12 15.42
C PRO A 65 8.08 -15.01 16.12
N SER A 66 7.75 -13.76 15.79
CA SER A 66 8.36 -12.58 16.42
C SER A 66 7.89 -12.45 17.88
N PRO A 67 8.76 -12.09 18.84
CA PRO A 67 8.35 -11.80 20.21
C PRO A 67 7.43 -10.56 20.28
N TRP A 68 6.69 -10.43 21.38
CA TRP A 68 5.89 -9.23 21.62
C TRP A 68 6.80 -8.07 22.02
N THR A 69 6.86 -7.04 21.18
CA THR A 69 7.60 -5.80 21.48
C THR A 69 6.63 -4.69 21.88
N LEU A 70 7.12 -3.68 22.61
CA LEU A 70 6.32 -2.50 22.95
C LEU A 70 5.79 -1.79 21.69
N LEU A 71 6.56 -1.79 20.60
CA LEU A 71 6.16 -1.19 19.33
C LEU A 71 5.00 -1.94 18.67
N THR A 72 5.06 -3.28 18.66
CA THR A 72 3.97 -4.13 18.14
C THR A 72 2.70 -3.97 18.97
N ILE A 73 2.83 -3.89 20.30
CA ILE A 73 1.69 -3.66 21.21
C ILE A 73 1.11 -2.27 20.97
N ALA A 74 1.94 -1.24 20.86
CA ALA A 74 1.49 0.13 20.60
C ALA A 74 0.70 0.23 19.27
N LYS A 75 1.23 -0.36 18.18
CA LYS A 75 0.52 -0.42 16.88
C LYS A 75 -0.84 -1.10 17.01
N LEU A 76 -0.90 -2.23 17.71
CA LEU A 76 -2.16 -2.95 17.93
C LEU A 76 -3.15 -2.16 18.81
N MET A 77 -2.65 -1.42 19.80
CA MET A 77 -3.47 -0.55 20.65
C MET A 77 -4.01 0.67 19.89
N LEU A 78 -3.20 1.31 19.04
CA LEU A 78 -3.66 2.44 18.22
C LEU A 78 -4.68 2.00 17.16
N THR A 79 -4.45 0.86 16.50
CA THR A 79 -5.42 0.32 15.53
C THR A 79 -6.74 -0.09 16.16
N THR A 80 -6.70 -0.70 17.35
CA THR A 80 -7.94 -0.99 18.11
C THR A 80 -8.64 0.30 18.54
N ALA A 81 -7.91 1.33 18.96
CA ALA A 81 -8.49 2.64 19.25
C ALA A 81 -9.18 3.26 18.02
N LEU A 82 -8.59 3.15 16.82
CA LEU A 82 -9.21 3.61 15.57
C LEU A 82 -10.53 2.90 15.26
N ILE A 83 -10.62 1.60 15.53
CA ILE A 83 -11.87 0.85 15.39
C ILE A 83 -12.91 1.37 16.37
N LEU A 84 -12.54 1.54 17.65
CA LEU A 84 -13.46 2.05 18.67
C LEU A 84 -13.96 3.46 18.32
N CYS A 85 -13.08 4.36 17.87
CA CYS A 85 -13.46 5.69 17.40
C CYS A 85 -14.41 5.63 16.20
N SER A 86 -14.16 4.74 15.24
CA SER A 86 -15.02 4.58 14.05
C SER A 86 -16.38 3.97 14.40
N VAL A 87 -16.44 3.07 15.39
CA VAL A 87 -17.70 2.53 15.92
C VAL A 87 -18.48 3.60 16.70
N ALA A 88 -17.81 4.43 17.50
CA ALA A 88 -18.43 5.55 18.18
C ALA A 88 -19.03 6.57 17.19
N GLU A 89 -18.29 6.88 16.11
CA GLU A 89 -18.77 7.69 14.99
C GLU A 89 -20.01 7.06 14.33
N ALA A 90 -20.00 5.75 14.06
CA ALA A 90 -21.16 5.04 13.51
C ALA A 90 -22.40 5.13 14.43
N LEU A 91 -22.21 4.92 15.74
CA LEU A 91 -23.30 5.00 16.72
C LEU A 91 -23.85 6.42 16.83
N TYR A 92 -22.97 7.42 16.75
CA TYR A 92 -23.38 8.83 16.74
C TYR A 92 -24.23 9.15 15.50
N LEU A 93 -23.80 8.72 14.30
CA LEU A 93 -24.58 8.88 13.08
C LEU A 93 -25.94 8.14 13.15
N LEU A 94 -25.99 6.94 13.73
CA LEU A 94 -27.26 6.23 13.92
C LEU A 94 -28.19 6.94 14.91
N TYR A 95 -27.64 7.50 15.99
CA TYR A 95 -28.40 8.29 16.95
C TYR A 95 -28.98 9.55 16.30
N GLU A 96 -28.17 10.24 15.49
CA GLU A 96 -28.56 11.48 14.85
C GLU A 96 -29.59 11.27 13.74
N ASP A 97 -29.50 10.19 12.96
CA ASP A 97 -30.52 9.82 11.96
C ASP A 97 -31.83 9.32 12.59
N SER A 98 -31.79 8.85 13.84
CA SER A 98 -33.00 8.52 14.60
C SER A 98 -33.82 9.76 15.01
N LEU A 99 -33.22 10.96 14.94
CA LEU A 99 -33.91 12.21 15.23
C LEU A 99 -34.71 12.66 13.99
N PRO A 100 -35.98 13.07 14.15
CA PRO A 100 -36.92 13.29 13.04
C PRO A 100 -36.59 14.45 12.08
N TYR A 101 -35.51 15.21 12.32
CA TYR A 101 -35.15 16.42 11.57
C TYR A 101 -33.75 16.38 10.95
N ARG A 102 -32.97 15.31 11.14
CA ARG A 102 -31.67 15.14 10.50
C ARG A 102 -31.67 13.86 9.70
N HIS A 103 -31.46 13.98 8.39
CA HIS A 103 -31.27 12.85 7.51
C HIS A 103 -29.79 12.76 7.17
N ILE A 104 -29.19 11.61 7.47
CA ILE A 104 -27.77 11.38 7.17
C ILE A 104 -27.66 10.68 5.82
N THR A 105 -26.72 11.14 5.01
CA THR A 105 -26.43 10.51 3.72
C THR A 105 -25.86 9.12 3.84
N LYS A 106 -26.21 8.30 2.85
CA LYS A 106 -25.71 6.92 2.71
C LYS A 106 -24.18 6.87 2.64
N VAL A 107 -23.53 7.84 1.98
CA VAL A 107 -22.08 7.87 1.82
C VAL A 107 -21.34 7.84 3.17
N ASN A 108 -21.88 8.51 4.19
CA ASN A 108 -21.27 8.57 5.51
C ASN A 108 -21.25 7.18 6.16
N TYR A 109 -22.37 6.45 6.10
CA TYR A 109 -22.44 5.07 6.58
C TYR A 109 -21.47 4.15 5.84
N PHE A 110 -21.43 4.20 4.51
CA PHE A 110 -20.50 3.40 3.73
C PHE A 110 -19.06 3.71 4.11
N SER A 111 -18.69 4.98 4.25
CA SER A 111 -17.33 5.39 4.62
C SER A 111 -16.88 4.77 5.95
N VAL A 112 -17.75 4.79 6.96
CA VAL A 112 -17.45 4.24 8.30
C VAL A 112 -17.38 2.71 8.26
N VAL A 113 -18.29 2.06 7.54
CA VAL A 113 -18.29 0.60 7.38
C VAL A 113 -16.99 0.13 6.70
N PHE A 114 -16.59 0.77 5.59
CA PHE A 114 -15.36 0.41 4.89
C PHE A 114 -14.10 0.67 5.74
N ARG A 115 -14.09 1.73 6.56
CA ARG A 115 -13.02 2.00 7.53
C ARG A 115 -12.90 0.87 8.56
N ILE A 116 -14.02 0.50 9.20
CA ILE A 116 -14.05 -0.57 10.21
C ILE A 116 -13.55 -1.89 9.61
N LEU A 117 -14.06 -2.29 8.45
CA LEU A 117 -13.63 -3.51 7.76
C LEU A 117 -12.13 -3.49 7.42
N THR A 118 -11.62 -2.34 6.97
CA THR A 118 -10.21 -2.17 6.61
C THR A 118 -9.31 -2.18 7.83
N PHE A 119 -9.71 -1.58 8.97
CA PHE A 119 -8.95 -1.65 10.21
C PHE A 119 -8.94 -3.05 10.83
N ILE A 120 -10.04 -3.81 10.72
CA ILE A 120 -10.06 -5.24 11.10
C ILE A 120 -9.05 -6.02 10.26
N LEU A 121 -9.02 -5.79 8.94
CA LEU A 121 -8.02 -6.39 8.05
C LEU A 121 -6.59 -5.96 8.44
N ALA A 122 -6.38 -4.69 8.81
CA ALA A 122 -5.08 -4.20 9.25
C ALA A 122 -4.60 -4.92 10.53
N ILE A 123 -5.47 -5.09 11.53
CA ILE A 123 -5.16 -5.88 12.75
C ILE A 123 -4.82 -7.32 12.37
N TYR A 124 -5.61 -7.95 11.51
CA TYR A 124 -5.33 -9.31 11.03
C TYR A 124 -3.94 -9.41 10.41
N LEU A 125 -3.57 -8.46 9.54
CA LEU A 125 -2.27 -8.43 8.88
C LEU A 125 -1.12 -8.15 9.86
N GLN A 126 -1.30 -7.28 10.85
CA GLN A 126 -0.30 -7.04 11.91
C GLN A 126 -0.05 -8.31 12.74
N VAL A 127 -1.12 -9.02 13.12
CA VAL A 127 -1.01 -10.29 13.87
C VAL A 127 -0.39 -11.39 13.00
N ALA A 128 -0.75 -11.47 11.71
CA ALA A 128 -0.17 -12.43 10.77
C ALA A 128 1.34 -12.21 10.61
N GLN A 129 1.78 -10.96 10.45
CA GLN A 129 3.21 -10.60 10.36
C GLN A 129 3.98 -11.07 11.58
N LYS A 130 3.41 -10.86 12.78
CA LYS A 130 4.00 -11.34 14.03
C LYS A 130 4.10 -12.87 14.07
N ARG A 131 3.05 -13.59 13.65
CA ARG A 131 3.05 -15.07 13.58
C ARG A 131 4.11 -15.60 12.60
N GLU A 132 4.35 -14.89 11.51
CA GLU A 132 5.30 -15.25 10.46
C GLU A 132 6.71 -14.71 10.70
N GLY A 133 6.95 -13.99 11.79
CA GLY A 133 8.28 -13.41 12.09
C GLY A 133 8.70 -12.31 11.11
N HIS A 134 7.74 -11.62 10.49
CA HIS A 134 8.00 -10.44 9.67
C HIS A 134 8.04 -9.20 10.57
N LEU A 135 9.21 -8.53 10.61
CA LEU A 135 9.44 -7.38 11.52
C LEU A 135 8.76 -6.08 11.09
N ASN A 136 8.62 -5.88 9.78
CA ASN A 136 7.87 -4.74 9.26
C ASN A 136 7.34 -5.08 7.85
N SER A 137 6.11 -4.65 7.58
CA SER A 137 5.46 -4.83 6.28
C SER A 137 5.30 -3.49 5.59
N TYR A 138 5.98 -3.36 4.46
CA TYR A 138 5.89 -2.17 3.62
C TYR A 138 4.45 -1.88 3.17
N THR A 139 3.64 -2.92 2.95
CA THR A 139 2.22 -2.76 2.58
C THR A 139 1.44 -2.03 3.65
N LEU A 140 1.65 -2.37 4.93
CA LEU A 140 0.98 -1.70 6.04
C LEU A 140 1.52 -0.28 6.24
N SER A 141 2.83 -0.09 6.19
CA SER A 141 3.42 1.24 6.33
C SER A 141 2.94 2.20 5.24
N LEU A 142 2.91 1.77 3.98
CA LEU A 142 2.38 2.56 2.87
C LEU A 142 0.89 2.85 3.03
N PHE A 143 0.11 1.87 3.50
CA PHE A 143 -1.32 2.07 3.79
C PHE A 143 -1.54 3.17 4.84
N TRP A 144 -0.84 3.13 5.97
CA TRP A 144 -1.02 4.12 7.03
C TRP A 144 -0.60 5.53 6.59
N ILE A 145 0.48 5.65 5.82
CA ILE A 145 0.91 6.92 5.24
C ILE A 145 -0.15 7.44 4.26
N LEU A 146 -0.58 6.61 3.31
CA LEU A 146 -1.59 6.99 2.32
C LEU A 146 -2.92 7.36 3.00
N PHE A 147 -3.36 6.58 3.98
CA PHE A 147 -4.58 6.86 4.72
C PHE A 147 -4.46 8.17 5.50
N SER A 148 -3.31 8.44 6.14
CA SER A 148 -3.06 9.70 6.84
C SER A 148 -3.09 10.91 5.90
N VAL A 149 -2.45 10.82 4.73
CA VAL A 149 -2.47 11.88 3.71
C VAL A 149 -3.88 12.11 3.16
N CYS A 150 -4.62 11.06 2.81
CA CYS A 150 -6.00 11.22 2.34
C CYS A 150 -6.91 11.75 3.46
N ASN A 151 -6.72 11.31 4.70
CA ASN A 151 -7.50 11.76 5.84
C ASN A 151 -7.20 13.22 6.20
N PHE A 152 -5.96 13.71 6.00
CA PHE A 152 -5.63 15.12 6.19
C PHE A 152 -6.59 16.04 5.41
N PHE A 153 -6.77 15.79 4.11
CA PHE A 153 -7.69 16.56 3.25
C PHE A 153 -9.17 16.35 3.58
N SER A 154 -9.53 15.21 4.15
CA SER A 154 -10.90 14.93 4.62
C SER A 154 -11.16 15.49 6.02
N SER A 155 -10.12 15.74 6.80
CA SER A 155 -10.22 16.07 8.21
C SER A 155 -10.56 17.54 8.41
N PRO A 156 -11.21 17.88 9.54
CA PRO A 156 -11.42 19.26 9.92
C PRO A 156 -10.13 20.08 10.11
N PHE A 157 -8.96 19.43 10.16
CA PHE A 157 -7.69 20.13 10.22
C PHE A 157 -7.39 20.91 8.94
N PHE A 158 -7.77 20.37 7.78
CA PHE A 158 -7.68 21.10 6.51
C PHE A 158 -8.61 22.31 6.51
N ASP A 159 -9.82 22.16 7.06
CA ASP A 159 -10.80 23.25 7.17
C ASP A 159 -10.35 24.35 8.14
N ALA A 160 -9.66 23.97 9.23
CA ALA A 160 -9.05 24.91 10.15
C ALA A 160 -7.89 25.69 9.51
N LEU A 161 -7.15 25.05 8.59
CA LEU A 161 -6.09 25.69 7.83
C LEU A 161 -6.63 26.64 6.74
N SER A 162 -7.81 26.34 6.17
CA SER A 162 -8.44 27.15 5.12
C SER A 162 -9.25 28.36 5.64
N VAL A 163 -9.07 28.78 6.90
CA VAL A 163 -9.69 29.96 7.54
C VAL A 163 -11.24 29.91 7.62
N SER A 164 -11.86 28.83 7.17
CA SER A 164 -13.30 28.60 7.17
C SER A 164 -13.80 28.06 8.53
N LEU A 165 -13.64 28.85 9.59
CA LEU A 165 -14.11 28.54 10.95
C LEU A 165 -15.62 28.75 11.15
N ASP A 166 -16.33 29.36 10.19
CA ASP A 166 -17.75 29.75 10.34
C ASP A 166 -18.76 28.66 9.94
N GLY A 167 -18.31 27.50 9.47
CA GLY A 167 -19.16 26.46 8.88
C GLY A 167 -19.20 25.14 9.65
N PHE A 168 -19.16 25.14 10.98
CA PHE A 168 -19.11 23.90 11.75
C PHE A 168 -20.35 23.01 11.50
N LEU A 169 -20.12 21.94 10.73
CA LEU A 169 -20.71 20.62 10.97
C LEU A 169 -20.49 20.24 12.44
N ASP A 170 -21.45 19.52 13.00
CA ASP A 170 -21.61 19.22 14.42
C ASP A 170 -20.30 19.07 15.24
N PRO A 171 -20.17 19.76 16.40
CA PRO A 171 -18.95 19.76 17.22
C PRO A 171 -18.42 18.36 17.56
N SER A 172 -19.32 17.39 17.71
CA SER A 172 -19.05 15.96 17.91
C SER A 172 -18.28 15.33 16.76
N LEU A 173 -18.72 15.53 15.50
CA LEU A 173 -18.07 14.99 14.31
C LEU A 173 -16.69 15.61 14.10
N PHE A 174 -16.55 16.89 14.41
CA PHE A 174 -15.25 17.57 14.43
C PHE A 174 -14.29 16.89 15.40
N ILE A 175 -14.73 16.64 16.64
CA ILE A 175 -13.91 15.98 17.67
C ILE A 175 -13.50 14.57 17.21
N PHE A 176 -14.42 13.77 16.68
CA PHE A 176 -14.10 12.43 16.17
C PHE A 176 -13.09 12.49 15.01
N GLY A 177 -13.24 13.45 14.11
CA GLY A 177 -12.31 13.68 13.00
C GLY A 177 -10.89 14.00 13.47
N VAL A 178 -10.74 14.90 14.45
CA VAL A 178 -9.42 15.27 15.00
C VAL A 178 -8.77 14.09 15.74
N ILE A 179 -9.53 13.37 16.58
CA ILE A 179 -9.01 12.19 17.29
C ILE A 179 -8.57 11.12 16.28
N THR A 180 -9.39 10.85 15.27
CA THR A 180 -9.07 9.86 14.25
C THR A 180 -7.79 10.24 13.49
N PHE A 181 -7.68 11.50 13.06
CA PHE A 181 -6.50 11.99 12.34
C PHE A 181 -5.22 11.88 13.18
N THR A 182 -5.26 12.31 14.44
CA THR A 182 -4.08 12.25 15.34
C THR A 182 -3.61 10.82 15.59
N VAL A 183 -4.53 9.89 15.80
CA VAL A 183 -4.20 8.47 15.99
C VAL A 183 -3.67 7.85 14.68
N LEU A 184 -4.21 8.22 13.52
CA LEU A 184 -3.70 7.78 12.21
C LEU A 184 -2.26 8.26 11.95
N VAL A 185 -1.97 9.52 12.25
CA VAL A 185 -0.62 10.07 12.13
C VAL A 185 0.33 9.33 13.08
N ALA A 186 -0.08 9.08 14.32
CA ALA A 186 0.72 8.31 15.26
C ALA A 186 1.01 6.89 14.74
N GLU A 187 0.00 6.19 14.22
CA GLU A 187 0.18 4.85 13.64
C GLU A 187 1.09 4.88 12.41
N ALA A 188 0.94 5.87 11.53
CA ALA A 188 1.80 6.06 10.37
C ALA A 188 3.26 6.26 10.81
N VAL A 189 3.52 7.10 11.80
CA VAL A 189 4.86 7.32 12.36
C VAL A 189 5.42 6.05 12.99
N LEU A 190 4.65 5.33 13.81
CA LEU A 190 5.09 4.06 14.39
C LEU A 190 5.39 3.00 13.32
N SER A 191 4.66 3.01 12.20
CA SER A 191 4.86 2.09 11.07
C SER A 191 6.18 2.32 10.31
N LEU A 192 6.80 3.50 10.46
CA LEU A 192 8.12 3.79 9.89
C LEU A 192 9.24 3.08 10.66
N PHE A 193 9.01 2.77 11.94
CA PHE A 193 9.98 2.08 12.78
C PHE A 193 9.83 0.57 12.68
N THR A 194 10.97 -0.12 12.60
CA THR A 194 11.06 -1.58 12.69
C THR A 194 11.08 -2.04 14.14
N ASP A 195 10.40 -3.15 14.40
CA ASP A 195 10.48 -3.83 15.69
C ASP A 195 11.94 -4.25 15.98
N PRO A 196 12.47 -4.01 17.19
CA PRO A 196 13.82 -4.38 17.55
C PRO A 196 14.00 -5.90 17.49
N GLN A 197 15.10 -6.35 16.89
CA GLN A 197 15.45 -7.77 16.80
C GLN A 197 16.13 -8.22 18.09
N TYR A 198 15.69 -9.35 18.65
CA TYR A 198 16.25 -9.88 19.90
C TYR A 198 17.28 -10.98 19.62
N ASN A 199 18.39 -10.93 20.37
CA ASN A 199 19.61 -11.75 20.23
C ASN A 199 19.41 -13.28 20.34
N MET A 200 18.24 -13.77 20.76
CA MET A 200 18.02 -15.23 20.88
C MET A 200 17.93 -15.93 19.51
N PHE A 201 17.71 -15.17 18.43
CA PHE A 201 17.56 -15.69 17.06
C PHE A 201 18.34 -14.86 16.03
N TRP A 202 19.27 -14.03 16.49
CA TRP A 202 19.98 -13.04 15.68
C TRP A 202 21.47 -13.22 15.87
N ASP A 203 22.19 -13.51 14.78
CA ASP A 203 23.65 -13.49 14.77
C ASP A 203 24.08 -12.11 14.30
N ALA A 204 24.51 -11.25 15.23
CA ALA A 204 24.82 -9.85 14.95
C ALA A 204 25.87 -9.64 13.86
N GLU A 205 26.68 -10.67 13.61
CA GLU A 205 27.71 -10.67 12.58
C GLU A 205 27.15 -11.01 11.18
N LYS A 206 26.00 -11.70 11.09
CA LYS A 206 25.41 -12.19 9.81
C LYS A 206 24.07 -11.57 9.43
N ASP A 207 23.30 -11.11 10.40
CA ASP A 207 21.92 -10.66 10.19
C ASP A 207 21.78 -9.12 10.16
N GLU A 208 22.90 -8.41 10.33
CA GLU A 208 22.96 -6.94 10.40
C GLU A 208 22.77 -6.25 9.04
N PHE A 209 22.98 -6.97 7.93
CA PHE A 209 22.91 -6.40 6.58
C PHE A 209 21.70 -6.88 5.75
N ILE A 210 20.81 -7.68 6.34
CA ILE A 210 19.67 -8.26 5.62
C ILE A 210 18.60 -7.21 5.30
N MET A 211 18.49 -6.85 4.02
CA MET A 211 17.49 -5.91 3.47
C MET A 211 16.04 -6.22 3.91
N LYS A 212 15.69 -7.50 4.06
CA LYS A 212 14.33 -7.97 4.41
C LYS A 212 13.86 -7.50 5.79
N HIS A 213 14.76 -7.08 6.67
CA HIS A 213 14.45 -6.67 8.04
C HIS A 213 14.49 -5.15 8.25
N GLN A 214 14.83 -4.38 7.22
CA GLN A 214 14.98 -2.93 7.29
C GLN A 214 13.62 -2.20 7.26
N PRO A 215 13.48 -1.04 7.94
CA PRO A 215 12.27 -0.22 7.90
C PRO A 215 11.99 0.34 6.51
N LEU A 216 10.75 0.77 6.27
CA LEU A 216 10.32 1.28 4.96
C LEU A 216 11.25 2.38 4.44
N LEU A 217 11.55 3.38 5.29
CA LEU A 217 12.41 4.50 4.91
C LEU A 217 13.84 4.07 4.60
N SER A 218 14.39 3.13 5.39
CA SER A 218 15.72 2.61 5.14
C SER A 218 15.82 1.92 3.78
N ARG A 219 14.76 1.21 3.36
CA ARG A 219 14.70 0.60 2.02
C ARG A 219 14.53 1.63 0.91
N LEU A 220 13.67 2.63 1.12
CA LEU A 220 13.37 3.65 0.12
C LEU A 220 14.60 4.52 -0.20
N PHE A 221 15.31 4.97 0.83
CA PHE A 221 16.51 5.79 0.69
C PHE A 221 17.80 4.97 0.59
N PHE A 222 17.70 3.64 0.50
CA PHE A 222 18.83 2.71 0.59
C PHE A 222 19.78 2.99 1.76
N SER A 223 19.26 3.55 2.86
CA SER A 223 20.07 4.02 3.99
C SER A 223 20.82 2.89 4.69
N TRP A 224 20.26 1.67 4.69
CA TRP A 224 20.95 0.45 5.18
C TRP A 224 22.30 0.22 4.48
N MET A 225 22.41 0.60 3.20
CA MET A 225 23.63 0.44 2.41
C MET A 225 24.74 1.40 2.87
N ASN A 226 24.40 2.58 3.41
CA ASN A 226 25.40 3.54 3.91
C ASN A 226 26.32 2.91 4.95
N ARG A 227 25.77 2.05 5.82
CA ARG A 227 26.55 1.35 6.84
C ARG A 227 27.53 0.35 6.22
N ILE A 228 27.10 -0.38 5.18
CA ILE A 228 27.96 -1.31 4.43
C ILE A 228 29.08 -0.54 3.75
N ILE A 229 28.74 0.53 3.02
CA ILE A 229 29.71 1.39 2.33
C ILE A 229 30.74 1.93 3.31
N TRP A 230 30.30 2.42 4.48
CA TRP A 230 31.20 2.94 5.50
C TRP A 230 32.09 1.87 6.13
N HIS A 231 31.54 0.67 6.37
CA HIS A 231 32.31 -0.46 6.87
C HIS A 231 33.40 -0.87 5.87
N GLY A 232 33.07 -0.90 4.59
CA GLY A 232 34.00 -1.14 3.49
C GLY A 232 35.08 -0.11 3.30
N TYR A 233 34.76 1.14 3.59
CA TYR A 233 35.73 2.22 3.57
C TYR A 233 36.80 2.06 4.67
N ARG A 234 36.43 1.50 5.83
CA ARG A 234 37.34 1.32 6.97
C ARG A 234 38.02 -0.04 7.03
N ASN A 235 37.41 -1.08 6.48
CA ASN A 235 37.86 -2.47 6.59
C ASN A 235 37.91 -3.15 5.22
N VAL A 236 38.81 -4.11 5.04
CA VAL A 236 38.83 -4.96 3.83
C VAL A 236 37.64 -5.91 3.87
N PHE A 237 36.82 -5.89 2.81
CA PHE A 237 35.71 -6.82 2.68
C PHE A 237 36.22 -8.23 2.37
N GLU A 238 35.98 -9.16 3.28
CA GLU A 238 36.11 -10.58 2.99
C GLU A 238 34.82 -11.07 2.31
N VAL A 239 34.94 -11.69 1.13
CA VAL A 239 33.78 -12.23 0.37
C VAL A 239 33.00 -13.25 1.18
N ASP A 240 33.69 -14.01 2.02
CA ASP A 240 33.10 -15.05 2.88
C ASP A 240 32.26 -14.47 4.03
N LYS A 241 32.45 -13.18 4.34
CA LYS A 241 31.67 -12.43 5.34
C LYS A 241 30.51 -11.63 4.73
N LEU A 242 30.42 -11.55 3.39
CA LEU A 242 29.27 -10.93 2.75
C LEU A 242 28.02 -11.78 2.97
N ASP A 243 26.91 -11.09 3.21
CA ASP A 243 25.61 -11.67 3.53
C ASP A 243 25.27 -12.89 2.68
N VAL A 244 24.86 -13.96 3.36
CA VAL A 244 24.30 -15.11 2.68
C VAL A 244 22.93 -14.71 2.13
N LEU A 245 22.86 -14.55 0.81
CA LEU A 245 21.67 -14.20 0.06
C LEU A 245 20.42 -14.90 0.62
N ALA A 246 19.34 -14.13 0.83
CA ALA A 246 18.09 -14.65 1.36
C ALA A 246 17.67 -15.92 0.59
N PRO A 247 17.18 -16.99 1.24
CA PRO A 247 16.93 -18.27 0.58
C PRO A 247 16.07 -18.17 -0.70
N LYS A 248 15.13 -17.22 -0.74
CA LYS A 248 14.25 -16.94 -1.90
C LYS A 248 14.96 -16.28 -3.09
N MET A 249 16.12 -15.65 -2.85
CA MET A 249 16.93 -14.99 -3.89
C MET A 249 18.05 -15.91 -4.40
N ARG A 250 18.22 -17.11 -3.82
CA ARG A 250 19.26 -18.05 -4.25
C ARG A 250 18.89 -18.72 -5.57
N THR A 251 19.91 -18.99 -6.37
CA THR A 251 19.78 -19.71 -7.65
C THR A 251 19.11 -21.07 -7.47
N ALA A 252 19.39 -21.78 -6.39
CA ALA A 252 18.75 -23.07 -6.08
C ALA A 252 17.21 -22.98 -6.00
N TYR A 253 16.69 -21.96 -5.33
CA TYR A 253 15.24 -21.75 -5.23
C TYR A 253 14.63 -21.39 -6.58
N LEU A 254 15.26 -20.45 -7.29
CA LEU A 254 14.79 -20.02 -8.62
C LEU A 254 14.82 -21.18 -9.62
N HIS A 255 15.89 -21.97 -9.61
CA HIS A 255 16.06 -23.13 -10.48
C HIS A 255 14.98 -24.18 -10.20
N GLN A 256 14.75 -24.54 -8.94
CA GLN A 256 13.70 -25.49 -8.58
C GLN A 256 12.31 -25.00 -9.00
N LYS A 257 12.03 -23.71 -8.79
CA LYS A 257 10.75 -23.11 -9.16
C LYS A 257 10.54 -23.13 -10.68
N LEU A 258 11.56 -22.79 -11.45
CA LEU A 258 11.53 -22.87 -12.91
C LEU A 258 11.35 -24.32 -13.38
N GLN A 259 12.08 -25.26 -12.78
CA GLN A 259 11.99 -26.69 -13.10
C GLN A 259 10.59 -27.27 -12.84
N ASN A 260 9.95 -26.86 -11.74
CA ASN A 260 8.58 -27.26 -11.41
C ASN A 260 7.56 -26.75 -12.44
N GLN A 261 7.75 -25.55 -12.99
CA GLN A 261 6.88 -25.01 -14.04
C GLN A 261 7.20 -25.60 -15.41
N TRP A 262 8.47 -25.86 -15.69
CA TRP A 262 8.94 -26.51 -16.91
C TRP A 262 8.36 -27.92 -17.07
N THR A 263 8.43 -28.74 -16.01
CA THR A 263 7.86 -30.09 -16.01
C THR A 263 6.35 -30.10 -16.25
N LYS A 264 5.61 -29.12 -15.71
CA LYS A 264 4.17 -28.95 -15.99
C LYS A 264 3.90 -28.61 -17.45
N GLU A 265 4.70 -27.71 -18.04
CA GLU A 265 4.60 -27.36 -19.45
C GLU A 265 4.97 -28.52 -20.37
N GLU A 266 6.00 -29.28 -20.02
CA GLU A 266 6.42 -30.47 -20.76
C GLU A 266 5.33 -31.55 -20.75
N ASN A 267 4.72 -31.82 -19.59
CA ASN A 267 3.62 -32.78 -19.48
C ASN A 267 2.39 -32.34 -20.29
N ARG A 268 2.03 -31.05 -20.22
CA ARG A 268 0.93 -30.49 -21.01
C ARG A 268 1.17 -30.60 -22.52
N ALA A 269 2.41 -30.37 -22.97
CA ALA A 269 2.77 -30.54 -24.37
C ALA A 269 2.69 -32.02 -24.82
N LYS A 270 3.05 -32.97 -23.94
CA LYS A 270 2.91 -34.41 -24.19
C LYS A 270 1.45 -34.84 -24.28
N GLU A 271 0.60 -34.40 -23.36
CA GLU A 271 -0.86 -34.68 -23.37
C GLU A 271 -1.51 -34.22 -24.67
N ILE A 272 -1.22 -32.99 -25.12
CA ILE A 272 -1.73 -32.45 -26.38
C ILE A 272 -1.27 -33.29 -27.58
N PHE A 273 -0.02 -33.78 -27.55
CA PHE A 273 0.52 -34.64 -28.61
C PHE A 273 -0.11 -36.04 -28.63
N GLU A 274 -0.49 -36.59 -27.47
CA GLU A 274 -1.20 -37.87 -27.38
C GLU A 274 -2.68 -37.76 -27.79
N GLU A 275 -3.36 -36.68 -27.45
CA GLU A 275 -4.73 -36.38 -27.91
C GLU A 275 -4.81 -36.22 -29.44
N ASP A 276 -3.82 -35.57 -30.05
CA ASP A 276 -3.74 -35.38 -31.50
C ASP A 276 -3.50 -36.72 -32.24
N LYS A 277 -2.76 -37.66 -31.62
CA LYS A 277 -2.56 -39.02 -32.13
C LYS A 277 -3.81 -39.90 -32.04
N THR A 278 -4.64 -39.72 -31.02
CA THR A 278 -5.86 -40.52 -30.82
C THR A 278 -7.05 -40.04 -31.65
N GLY A 279 -6.90 -38.93 -32.40
CA GLY A 279 -7.82 -38.50 -33.45
C GLY A 279 -9.13 -37.88 -32.94
N VAL A 280 -9.22 -37.57 -31.64
CA VAL A 280 -10.46 -37.08 -31.01
C VAL A 280 -10.75 -35.60 -31.34
N THR A 281 -9.73 -34.81 -31.72
CA THR A 281 -9.91 -33.45 -32.25
C THR A 281 -8.98 -33.18 -33.43
N ARG A 282 -9.54 -33.13 -34.64
CA ARG A 282 -8.80 -32.81 -35.88
C ARG A 282 -8.54 -31.30 -35.95
N ARG A 283 -7.62 -30.77 -35.15
CA ARG A 283 -7.10 -29.40 -35.34
C ARG A 283 -6.12 -29.42 -36.51
N GLU A 284 -6.37 -28.58 -37.51
CA GLU A 284 -5.50 -28.45 -38.67
C GLU A 284 -4.06 -28.14 -38.26
N LYS A 285 -3.13 -28.90 -38.84
CA LYS A 285 -1.69 -28.87 -38.62
C LYS A 285 -1.12 -27.48 -38.91
N CYS A 286 -1.03 -26.62 -37.91
CA CYS A 286 -0.06 -25.53 -37.92
C CYS A 286 0.68 -25.50 -36.59
N CYS A 287 1.88 -26.10 -36.64
CA CYS A 287 2.91 -26.17 -35.62
C CYS A 287 2.53 -27.00 -34.38
N GLN A 288 3.07 -28.23 -34.29
CA GLN A 288 3.26 -28.92 -33.02
C GLN A 288 4.13 -28.02 -32.13
N ARG A 289 3.49 -27.17 -31.35
CA ARG A 289 4.17 -26.19 -30.51
C ARG A 289 4.77 -26.97 -29.35
N GLY A 290 6.08 -27.24 -29.44
CA GLY A 290 6.84 -27.81 -28.32
C GLY A 290 6.67 -26.97 -27.05
N PRO A 291 7.04 -27.51 -25.88
CA PRO A 291 6.90 -26.79 -24.61
C PRO A 291 7.57 -25.42 -24.69
N SER A 292 6.81 -24.38 -24.42
CA SER A 292 7.30 -23.00 -24.55
C SER A 292 8.02 -22.55 -23.30
N LEU A 293 9.35 -22.36 -23.41
CA LEU A 293 10.20 -21.90 -22.30
C LEU A 293 9.79 -20.52 -21.78
N LEU A 294 9.39 -19.60 -22.67
CA LEU A 294 8.89 -18.28 -22.27
C LEU A 294 7.65 -18.38 -21.37
N LEU A 295 6.73 -19.30 -21.66
CA LEU A 295 5.52 -19.48 -20.85
C LEU A 295 5.86 -20.07 -19.48
N ALA A 296 6.83 -20.99 -19.41
CA ALA A 296 7.32 -21.53 -18.14
C ALA A 296 7.97 -20.42 -17.28
N ILE A 297 8.79 -19.55 -17.88
CA ILE A 297 9.41 -18.41 -17.18
C ILE A 297 8.35 -17.42 -16.71
N ILE A 298 7.43 -17.00 -17.59
CA ILE A 298 6.36 -16.06 -17.24
C ILE A 298 5.54 -16.62 -16.08
N ARG A 299 5.17 -17.91 -16.12
CA ARG A 299 4.45 -18.53 -15.01
C ARG A 299 5.26 -18.58 -13.73
N ALA A 300 6.54 -18.94 -13.79
CA ALA A 300 7.41 -19.04 -12.62
C ALA A 300 7.61 -17.68 -11.90
N LEU A 301 7.68 -16.60 -12.67
CA LEU A 301 8.02 -15.27 -12.18
C LEU A 301 6.86 -14.26 -12.20
N TRP A 302 5.65 -14.70 -12.54
CA TRP A 302 4.51 -13.81 -12.78
C TRP A 302 4.23 -12.77 -11.68
N PRO A 303 4.31 -13.07 -10.36
CA PRO A 303 3.97 -12.07 -9.34
C PRO A 303 5.01 -10.94 -9.33
N TRP A 304 6.28 -11.28 -9.49
CA TRP A 304 7.37 -10.31 -9.53
C TRP A 304 7.33 -9.49 -10.82
N LEU A 305 7.02 -10.12 -11.95
CA LEU A 305 6.81 -9.42 -13.23
C LEU A 305 5.63 -8.45 -13.16
N LEU A 306 4.50 -8.86 -12.56
CA LEU A 306 3.35 -7.98 -12.39
C LEU A 306 3.68 -6.79 -11.49
N ALA A 307 4.32 -7.04 -10.34
CA ALA A 307 4.72 -5.98 -9.42
C ALA A 307 5.69 -4.98 -10.09
N ALA A 308 6.66 -5.48 -10.85
CA ALA A 308 7.59 -4.65 -11.62
C ALA A 308 6.86 -3.85 -12.71
N ALA A 309 5.97 -4.48 -13.48
CA ALA A 309 5.22 -3.79 -14.53
C ALA A 309 4.32 -2.67 -13.98
N VAL A 310 3.66 -2.89 -12.83
CA VAL A 310 2.85 -1.85 -12.17
C VAL A 310 3.73 -0.70 -11.68
N LEU A 311 4.89 -1.00 -11.08
CA LEU A 311 5.80 0.04 -10.60
C LEU A 311 6.38 0.85 -11.77
N GLU A 312 6.77 0.18 -12.86
CA GLU A 312 7.30 0.82 -14.06
C GLU A 312 6.25 1.71 -14.75
N PHE A 313 4.99 1.25 -14.76
CA PHE A 313 3.87 2.06 -15.21
C PHE A 313 3.77 3.32 -14.37
N ILE A 314 3.71 3.22 -13.04
CA ILE A 314 3.64 4.38 -12.14
C ILE A 314 4.84 5.33 -12.37
N TYR A 315 6.04 4.78 -12.45
CA TYR A 315 7.26 5.55 -12.73
C TYR A 315 7.15 6.33 -14.05
N SER A 316 6.68 5.69 -15.12
CA SER A 316 6.48 6.32 -16.43
C SER A 316 5.50 7.49 -16.37
N PHE A 317 4.43 7.39 -15.56
CA PHE A 317 3.51 8.51 -15.33
C PHE A 317 4.17 9.65 -14.56
N VAL A 318 4.91 9.36 -13.49
CA VAL A 318 5.58 10.38 -12.68
C VAL A 318 6.61 11.15 -13.51
N VAL A 319 7.38 10.46 -14.35
CA VAL A 319 8.38 11.10 -15.25
C VAL A 319 7.73 12.03 -16.27
N LEU A 320 6.45 11.84 -16.61
CA LEU A 320 5.71 12.72 -17.53
C LEU A 320 5.14 13.97 -16.83
N LEU A 321 5.06 14.01 -15.49
CA LEU A 321 4.50 15.14 -14.77
C LEU A 321 5.30 16.44 -14.91
N PRO A 322 6.64 16.48 -14.81
CA PRO A 322 7.41 17.71 -14.87
C PRO A 322 7.14 18.59 -16.11
N PRO A 323 7.16 18.08 -17.37
CA PRO A 323 6.89 18.93 -18.53
C PRO A 323 5.45 19.46 -18.56
N ILE A 324 4.48 18.68 -18.10
CA ILE A 324 3.07 19.10 -18.04
C ILE A 324 2.89 20.20 -16.98
N LEU A 325 3.47 20.00 -15.79
CA LEU A 325 3.40 20.98 -14.70
C LEU A 325 4.14 22.27 -15.03
N LEU A 326 5.23 22.19 -15.79
CA LEU A 326 5.95 23.38 -16.22
C LEU A 326 5.10 24.24 -17.16
N ASP A 327 4.33 23.64 -18.08
CA ASP A 327 3.41 24.37 -18.96
C ASP A 327 2.28 25.06 -18.17
N TYR A 328 1.70 24.37 -17.19
CA TYR A 328 0.73 24.97 -16.26
C TYR A 328 1.34 26.09 -15.43
N LEU A 329 2.58 25.94 -14.96
CA LEU A 329 3.26 26.98 -14.19
C LEU A 329 3.55 28.23 -15.05
N ILE A 330 3.93 28.06 -16.32
CA ILE A 330 4.12 29.17 -17.27
C ILE A 330 2.80 29.89 -17.52
N THR A 331 1.72 29.14 -17.70
CA THR A 331 0.37 29.69 -17.89
C THR A 331 -0.09 30.47 -16.66
N TYR A 332 0.14 29.92 -15.46
CA TYR A 332 -0.13 30.57 -14.18
C TYR A 332 0.62 31.90 -14.03
N MET A 333 1.89 31.99 -14.47
CA MET A 333 2.64 33.25 -14.44
C MET A 333 2.07 34.34 -15.37
N GLY A 334 1.26 33.95 -16.37
CA GLY A 334 0.63 34.87 -17.30
C GLY A 334 -0.80 35.30 -16.94
N ASN A 335 -1.44 34.64 -15.97
CA ASN A 335 -2.83 34.86 -15.58
C ASN A 335 -2.95 35.31 -14.12
N ASP A 336 -4.00 36.06 -13.79
CA ASP A 336 -4.35 36.41 -12.41
C ASP A 336 -5.07 35.22 -11.73
N GLU A 337 -4.33 34.17 -11.39
CA GLU A 337 -4.82 32.99 -10.67
C GLU A 337 -4.47 33.03 -9.16
N PRO A 338 -5.20 32.32 -8.29
CA PRO A 338 -4.93 32.31 -6.84
C PRO A 338 -3.54 31.77 -6.50
N SER A 339 -2.85 32.41 -5.54
CA SER A 339 -1.44 32.12 -5.22
C SER A 339 -1.13 30.66 -4.83
N TRP A 340 -2.13 29.95 -4.31
CA TRP A 340 -1.96 28.55 -3.90
C TRP A 340 -1.72 27.60 -5.08
N HIS A 341 -2.15 27.96 -6.29
CA HIS A 341 -1.88 27.20 -7.52
C HIS A 341 -0.38 27.07 -7.77
N GLY A 342 0.35 28.19 -7.72
CA GLY A 342 1.80 28.22 -7.89
C GLY A 342 2.53 27.35 -6.86
N TYR A 343 2.10 27.38 -5.59
CA TYR A 343 2.68 26.53 -4.54
C TYR A 343 2.42 25.04 -4.82
N VAL A 344 1.22 24.67 -5.26
CA VAL A 344 0.89 23.28 -5.63
C VAL A 344 1.75 22.81 -6.80
N TYR A 345 1.84 23.59 -7.88
CA TYR A 345 2.66 23.22 -9.04
C TYR A 345 4.14 23.05 -8.67
N ALA A 346 4.72 23.98 -7.91
CA ALA A 346 6.11 23.90 -7.48
C ALA A 346 6.36 22.69 -6.57
N PHE A 347 5.45 22.42 -5.64
CA PHE A 347 5.56 21.29 -4.72
C PHE A 347 5.45 19.94 -5.44
N VAL A 348 4.48 19.79 -6.35
CA VAL A 348 4.33 18.54 -7.12
C VAL A 348 5.53 18.35 -8.05
N LEU A 349 6.05 19.41 -8.67
CA LEU A 349 7.25 19.34 -9.49
C LEU A 349 8.47 18.91 -8.68
N PHE A 350 8.64 19.42 -7.45
CA PHE A 350 9.70 18.98 -6.54
C PHE A 350 9.58 17.50 -6.13
N LEU A 351 8.36 17.00 -5.94
CA LEU A 351 8.14 15.58 -5.61
C LEU A 351 8.29 14.63 -6.80
N ALA A 352 8.04 15.11 -8.01
CA ALA A 352 8.14 14.33 -9.24
C ALA A 352 9.56 14.29 -9.82
N ALA A 353 10.40 15.28 -9.48
CA ALA A 353 11.82 15.34 -9.79
C ALA A 353 12.64 14.40 -8.90
#